data_AF-A0A0X3TZ89-F1
#
_entry.id   AF-A0A0X3TZ89-F1
#
_cell.length_a   1.000
_cell.length_b   1.000
_cell.length_c   1.000
_cell.angle_alpha   90.00
_cell.angle_beta   90.00
_cell.angle_gamma   90.00
#
_symmetry.space_group_name_H-M   'P 1'
#
loop_
_entity.id
_entity.type
_entity.pdbx_description
1 polymer ?
#
loop_
_entity_poly.entity_id
_entity_poly.type
_entity_poly.pdbx_seq_one_letter_code
_entity_poly.pdbx_strand_id
1 'polypeptide(L)'
;MTEILQKSIPYDPLAERPLPGIQPLSIEDWLLRDDAFAEQMAERERLLAERRADVLAMDESAMPAAQELLDLVLAQSYPGATGRVTRPDGVEVQIDRAQPLDTLCRLVQEDLCILQKRGDEHVLMAANLCFPASWKLSEKFMRPLIAIHDPVVSYDDNIARRVQRLFDGIQPGRPLWRYNALWYEDATLFQPRSASAPRPVRDREGAHYLRSERQSLLRLPESRAVVFSIHTFVLEAASLNRG
;
A
#
# COMPACT_ATOMS: atom_id res chain seq x y z
N MET A 1 19.82 6.62 10.50
CA MET A 1 19.27 6.00 9.27
C MET A 1 19.28 7.05 8.19
N THR A 2 19.57 6.68 6.95
CA THR A 2 19.48 7.60 5.81
C THR A 2 18.01 7.92 5.55
N GLU A 3 17.69 9.20 5.40
CA GLU A 3 16.33 9.64 5.06
C GLU A 3 16.02 9.28 3.61
N ILE A 4 14.86 8.67 3.36
CA ILE A 4 14.40 8.30 2.02
C ILE A 4 13.21 9.21 1.71
N LEU A 5 13.46 10.24 0.89
CA LEU A 5 12.53 11.33 0.64
C LEU A 5 12.32 11.49 -0.86
N GLN A 6 11.08 11.79 -1.25
CA GLN A 6 10.75 12.25 -2.59
C GLN A 6 10.95 13.77 -2.71
N LYS A 7 11.31 14.24 -3.91
CA LYS A 7 11.38 15.68 -4.21
C LYS A 7 10.02 16.31 -4.45
N SER A 8 9.05 15.52 -4.91
CA SER A 8 7.70 16.01 -5.22
C SER A 8 6.66 14.90 -5.13
N ILE A 9 5.38 15.31 -5.15
CA ILE A 9 4.23 14.43 -5.11
C ILE A 9 3.28 14.82 -6.25
N PRO A 10 2.73 13.86 -7.03
CA PRO A 10 2.02 14.17 -8.29
C PRO A 10 0.56 14.62 -8.09
N TYR A 11 0.16 14.91 -6.85
CA TYR A 11 -1.18 15.40 -6.47
C TYR A 11 -1.04 16.39 -5.32
N ASP A 12 -2.07 17.18 -5.03
CA ASP A 12 -2.09 18.05 -3.84
C ASP A 12 -2.52 17.23 -2.61
N PRO A 13 -1.59 16.86 -1.71
CA PRO A 13 -1.93 16.07 -0.53
C PRO A 13 -2.68 16.89 0.53
N LEU A 14 -2.67 18.23 0.43
CA LEU A 14 -3.32 19.13 1.39
C LEU A 14 -4.76 19.47 1.00
N ALA A 15 -5.16 19.19 -0.23
CA ALA A 15 -6.55 19.34 -0.67
C ALA A 15 -7.46 18.37 0.11
N GLU A 16 -8.34 18.93 0.95
CA GLU A 16 -9.32 18.18 1.75
C GLU A 16 -10.33 17.46 0.86
N ARG A 17 -10.60 16.18 1.18
CA ARG A 17 -11.62 15.37 0.51
C ARG A 17 -12.44 14.60 1.55
N PRO A 18 -13.78 14.69 1.50
CA PRO A 18 -14.62 13.96 2.45
C PRO A 18 -14.52 12.45 2.23
N LEU A 19 -14.48 11.68 3.32
CA LEU A 19 -14.37 10.22 3.25
C LEU A 19 -15.55 9.59 2.47
N PRO A 20 -15.29 8.57 1.61
CA PRO A 20 -14.01 7.89 1.45
C PRO A 20 -13.03 8.57 0.47
N GLY A 21 -13.38 9.70 -0.15
CA GLY A 21 -12.47 10.49 -0.99
C GLY A 21 -11.98 9.79 -2.26
N ILE A 22 -12.72 8.79 -2.72
CA ILE A 22 -12.34 7.91 -3.84
C ILE A 22 -12.59 8.58 -5.19
N GLN A 23 -11.69 8.33 -6.14
CA GLN A 23 -11.75 8.79 -7.51
C GLN A 23 -11.43 7.65 -8.49
N PRO A 24 -11.88 7.74 -9.75
CA PRO A 24 -11.42 6.83 -10.80
C PRO A 24 -9.91 6.90 -10.99
N LEU A 25 -9.29 5.74 -11.25
CA LEU A 25 -7.89 5.60 -11.62
C LEU A 25 -7.82 4.98 -13.02
N SER A 26 -6.87 5.42 -13.86
CA SER A 26 -6.51 4.68 -15.08
C SER A 26 -5.58 3.52 -14.70
N ILE A 27 -5.77 2.34 -15.30
CA ILE A 27 -4.94 1.18 -14.93
C ILE A 27 -3.46 1.42 -15.24
N GLU A 28 -3.17 2.17 -16.30
CA GLU A 28 -1.82 2.58 -16.72
C GLU A 28 -1.10 3.39 -15.64
N ASP A 29 -1.86 4.16 -14.87
CA ASP A 29 -1.32 5.03 -13.81
C ASP A 29 -1.20 4.31 -12.46
N TRP A 30 -1.58 3.03 -12.33
CA TRP A 30 -1.73 2.34 -11.04
C TRP A 30 -0.42 2.19 -10.25
N LEU A 31 0.62 1.64 -10.87
CA LEU A 31 1.91 1.41 -10.21
C LEU A 31 2.85 2.56 -10.53
N LEU A 32 3.40 3.18 -9.48
CA LEU A 32 4.27 4.32 -9.62
C LEU A 32 5.74 3.91 -9.51
N ARG A 33 6.57 4.68 -10.22
CA ARG A 33 8.03 4.65 -10.12
C ARG A 33 8.49 6.08 -9.96
N ASP A 34 8.97 6.45 -8.78
CA ASP A 34 9.36 7.82 -8.45
C ASP A 34 10.88 7.99 -8.26
N ASP A 35 11.29 9.17 -7.84
CA ASP A 35 12.69 9.54 -7.67
C ASP A 35 13.36 8.92 -6.42
N ALA A 36 12.59 8.23 -5.57
CA ALA A 36 13.08 7.48 -4.42
C ALA A 36 13.05 5.95 -4.67
N PHE A 37 12.83 5.51 -5.92
CA PHE A 37 12.67 4.10 -6.27
C PHE A 37 13.80 3.22 -5.73
N ALA A 38 15.06 3.55 -6.01
CA ALA A 38 16.19 2.69 -5.66
C ALA A 38 16.33 2.52 -4.14
N GLU A 39 16.23 3.62 -3.40
CA GLU A 39 16.34 3.65 -1.95
C GLU A 39 15.15 2.94 -1.27
N GLN A 40 13.92 3.16 -1.75
CA GLN A 40 12.76 2.46 -1.25
C GLN A 40 12.86 0.96 -1.52
N MET A 41 13.20 0.54 -2.74
CA MET A 41 13.33 -0.88 -3.06
C MET A 41 14.43 -1.57 -2.24
N ALA A 42 15.55 -0.89 -1.98
CA ALA A 42 16.59 -1.39 -1.09
C ALA A 42 16.08 -1.57 0.35
N GLU A 43 15.30 -0.62 0.88
CA GLU A 43 14.70 -0.73 2.21
C GLU A 43 13.65 -1.85 2.28
N ARG A 44 12.86 -2.06 1.23
CA ARG A 44 11.93 -3.20 1.13
C ARG A 44 12.68 -4.52 1.21
N GLU A 45 13.79 -4.67 0.49
CA GLU A 45 14.61 -5.87 0.54
C GLU A 45 15.24 -6.11 1.92
N ARG A 46 15.73 -5.05 2.57
CA ARG A 46 16.25 -5.13 3.94
C ARG A 46 15.16 -5.59 4.92
N LEU A 47 13.98 -4.98 4.87
CA LEU A 47 12.85 -5.33 5.73
C LEU A 47 12.36 -6.76 5.47
N LEU A 48 12.31 -7.18 4.22
CA LEU A 48 11.92 -8.54 3.85
C LEU A 48 12.93 -9.58 4.37
N ALA A 49 14.22 -9.25 4.41
CA ALA A 49 15.27 -10.11 4.93
C ALA A 49 15.30 -10.15 6.47
N GLU A 50 15.20 -8.99 7.13
CA GLU A 50 15.41 -8.86 8.57
C GLU A 50 14.13 -8.96 9.39
N ARG A 51 12.98 -8.59 8.81
CA ARG A 51 11.69 -8.39 9.48
C ARG A 51 10.54 -9.07 8.74
N ARG A 52 10.82 -10.18 8.03
CA ARG A 52 9.85 -10.89 7.17
C ARG A 52 8.46 -11.06 7.80
N ALA A 53 8.40 -11.55 9.05
CA ALA A 53 7.15 -11.82 9.74
C ALA A 53 6.33 -10.56 10.08
N ASP A 54 6.96 -9.38 10.12
CA ASP A 54 6.28 -8.11 10.35
C ASP A 54 5.74 -7.50 9.05
N VAL A 55 6.33 -7.83 7.91
CA VAL A 55 6.02 -7.19 6.61
C VAL A 55 5.31 -8.13 5.64
N LEU A 56 5.36 -9.44 5.80
CA LEU A 56 4.75 -10.40 4.87
C LEU A 56 3.93 -11.44 5.62
N ALA A 57 2.65 -11.55 5.24
CA ALA A 57 1.75 -12.59 5.72
C ALA A 57 0.82 -13.02 4.59
N MET A 58 0.54 -14.31 4.49
CA MET A 58 -0.38 -14.86 3.48
C MET A 58 -1.04 -16.11 4.01
N ASP A 59 -2.36 -16.17 3.92
CA ASP A 59 -3.12 -17.40 4.10
C ASP A 59 -3.00 -18.26 2.84
N GLU A 60 -2.92 -19.59 2.99
CA GLU A 60 -2.77 -20.51 1.85
C GLU A 60 -3.90 -20.35 0.81
N SER A 61 -5.12 -20.01 1.24
CA SER A 61 -6.26 -19.80 0.35
C SER A 61 -6.15 -18.53 -0.51
N ALA A 62 -5.19 -17.64 -0.21
CA ALA A 62 -4.91 -16.44 -1.00
C ALA A 62 -3.89 -16.65 -2.11
N MET A 63 -3.24 -17.83 -2.18
CA MET A 63 -2.21 -18.13 -3.19
C MET A 63 -2.69 -17.87 -4.64
N PRO A 64 -3.90 -18.28 -5.08
CA PRO A 64 -4.36 -17.99 -6.44
C PRO A 64 -4.47 -16.50 -6.73
N ALA A 65 -4.98 -15.70 -5.78
CA ALA A 65 -5.09 -14.25 -5.91
C ALA A 65 -3.71 -13.58 -5.93
N ALA A 66 -2.74 -14.10 -5.17
CA ALA A 66 -1.38 -13.58 -5.16
C ALA A 66 -0.63 -13.88 -6.47
N GLN A 67 -0.84 -15.06 -7.07
CA GLN A 67 -0.29 -15.38 -8.39
C GLN A 67 -0.91 -14.52 -9.49
N GLU A 68 -2.23 -14.34 -9.47
CA GLU A 68 -2.94 -13.46 -10.41
C GLU A 68 -2.45 -12.00 -10.29
N LEU A 69 -2.23 -11.51 -9.06
CA LEU A 69 -1.63 -10.19 -8.83
C LEU A 69 -0.21 -10.11 -9.40
N LEU A 70 0.61 -11.13 -9.19
CA LEU A 70 1.96 -11.19 -9.78
C LEU A 70 1.89 -11.12 -11.31
N ASP A 71 0.97 -11.86 -11.94
CA ASP A 71 0.78 -11.83 -13.38
C ASP A 71 0.37 -10.45 -13.89
N LEU A 72 -0.56 -9.78 -13.20
CA LEU A 72 -0.98 -8.43 -13.55
C LEU A 72 0.18 -7.43 -13.46
N VAL A 73 0.96 -7.49 -12.38
CA VAL A 73 2.13 -6.61 -12.19
C VAL A 73 3.21 -6.88 -13.25
N LEU A 74 3.51 -8.14 -13.55
CA LEU A 74 4.47 -8.49 -14.59
C LEU A 74 4.01 -8.00 -15.97
N ALA A 75 2.74 -8.22 -16.32
CA ALA A 75 2.18 -7.77 -17.60
C ALA A 75 2.24 -6.25 -17.77
N GLN A 76 1.94 -5.50 -16.70
CA GLN A 76 1.92 -4.05 -16.74
C GLN A 76 3.31 -3.41 -16.68
N SER A 77 4.17 -3.88 -15.78
CA SER A 77 5.42 -3.21 -15.43
C SER A 77 6.66 -3.82 -16.08
N TYR A 78 6.57 -5.06 -16.55
CA TYR A 78 7.68 -5.85 -17.10
C TYR A 78 7.21 -6.77 -18.25
N PRO A 79 6.60 -6.21 -19.32
CA PRO A 79 5.98 -7.01 -20.38
C PRO A 79 6.99 -7.96 -21.03
N GLY A 80 6.62 -9.24 -21.13
CA GLY A 80 7.45 -10.30 -21.70
C GLY A 80 8.43 -10.97 -20.74
N ALA A 81 8.50 -10.55 -19.47
CA ALA A 81 9.32 -11.21 -18.47
C ALA A 81 8.77 -12.59 -18.10
N THR A 82 9.61 -13.64 -18.13
CA THR A 82 9.20 -15.04 -17.89
C THR A 82 9.89 -15.68 -16.70
N GLY A 83 11.16 -15.34 -16.43
CA GLY A 83 11.91 -15.88 -15.29
C GLY A 83 12.70 -14.85 -14.48
N ARG A 84 13.08 -13.73 -15.10
CA ARG A 84 13.82 -12.64 -14.46
C ARG A 84 13.32 -11.29 -14.95
N VAL A 85 13.49 -10.30 -14.09
CA VAL A 85 13.21 -8.90 -14.36
C VAL A 85 14.44 -8.08 -13.99
N THR A 86 14.81 -7.11 -14.82
CA THR A 86 15.72 -6.03 -14.43
C THR A 86 14.88 -4.82 -14.05
N ARG A 87 15.02 -4.36 -12.80
CA ARG A 87 14.35 -3.16 -12.31
C ARG A 87 14.99 -1.88 -12.87
N PRO A 88 14.30 -0.73 -12.79
CA PRO A 88 14.85 0.57 -13.18
C PRO A 88 16.19 0.95 -12.51
N ASP A 89 16.45 0.45 -11.29
CA ASP A 89 17.70 0.65 -10.54
C ASP A 89 18.82 -0.32 -10.96
N GLY A 90 18.58 -1.16 -11.97
CA GLY A 90 19.54 -2.14 -12.47
C GLY A 90 19.59 -3.46 -11.69
N VAL A 91 18.82 -3.60 -10.61
CA VAL A 91 18.78 -4.85 -9.82
C VAL A 91 18.00 -5.92 -10.57
N GLU A 92 18.58 -7.11 -10.66
CA GLU A 92 17.90 -8.29 -11.20
C GLU A 92 17.08 -9.01 -10.11
N VAL A 93 15.82 -9.28 -10.40
CA VAL A 93 14.90 -10.02 -9.54
C VAL A 93 14.48 -11.30 -10.25
N GLN A 94 14.66 -12.44 -9.58
CA GLN A 94 14.13 -13.72 -10.04
C GLN A 94 12.62 -13.76 -9.78
N ILE A 95 11.85 -14.20 -10.77
CA ILE A 95 10.40 -14.41 -10.62
C ILE A 95 10.19 -15.78 -9.95
N ASP A 96 9.82 -15.79 -8.67
CA ASP A 96 9.43 -16.99 -7.95
C ASP A 96 7.90 -17.03 -7.76
N ARG A 97 7.23 -17.80 -8.63
CA ARG A 97 5.77 -17.98 -8.60
C ARG A 97 5.28 -18.82 -7.41
N ALA A 98 6.16 -19.54 -6.73
CA ALA A 98 5.82 -20.23 -5.48
C ALA A 98 5.82 -19.24 -4.29
N GLN A 99 6.48 -18.09 -4.43
CA GLN A 99 6.50 -17.01 -3.45
C GLN A 99 6.06 -15.67 -4.09
N PRO A 100 4.80 -15.57 -4.55
CA PRO A 100 4.36 -14.43 -5.35
C PRO A 100 4.46 -13.10 -4.60
N LEU A 101 4.13 -13.06 -3.31
CA LEU A 101 4.25 -11.82 -2.52
C LEU A 101 5.69 -11.39 -2.26
N ASP A 102 6.63 -12.35 -2.15
CA ASP A 102 8.06 -12.04 -2.02
C ASP A 102 8.57 -11.39 -3.31
N THR A 103 8.25 -12.02 -4.43
CA THR A 103 8.56 -11.49 -5.77
C THR A 103 7.95 -10.10 -5.94
N LEU A 104 6.66 -9.91 -5.66
CA LEU A 104 5.97 -8.62 -5.73
C LEU A 104 6.63 -7.56 -4.86
N CYS A 105 6.99 -7.89 -3.61
CA CYS A 105 7.68 -6.97 -2.69
C CYS A 105 9.02 -6.46 -3.26
N ARG A 106 9.67 -7.27 -4.11
CA ARG A 106 10.92 -6.92 -4.78
C ARG A 106 10.73 -6.23 -6.13
N LEU A 107 9.52 -6.19 -6.69
CA LEU A 107 9.26 -5.63 -8.02
C LEU A 107 8.67 -4.21 -7.99
N VAL A 108 7.91 -3.85 -6.95
CA VAL A 108 7.16 -2.59 -6.91
C VAL A 108 7.35 -1.82 -5.59
N GLN A 109 7.19 -0.50 -5.64
CA GLN A 109 7.33 0.38 -4.46
C GLN A 109 6.14 0.26 -3.51
N GLU A 110 4.98 -0.12 -4.03
CA GLU A 110 3.74 -0.21 -3.30
C GLU A 110 3.77 -1.34 -2.26
N ASP A 111 3.23 -1.05 -1.09
CA ASP A 111 2.70 -2.11 -0.23
C ASP A 111 1.42 -2.67 -0.87
N LEU A 112 1.29 -3.99 -0.89
CA LEU A 112 0.19 -4.69 -1.54
C LEU A 112 -0.55 -5.54 -0.54
N CYS A 113 -1.85 -5.25 -0.36
CA CYS A 113 -2.77 -6.01 0.47
C CYS A 113 -3.82 -6.70 -0.41
N ILE A 114 -4.09 -7.98 -0.18
CA ILE A 114 -5.09 -8.78 -0.88
C ILE A 114 -6.25 -9.05 0.08
N LEU A 115 -7.43 -8.53 -0.28
CA LEU A 115 -8.66 -8.75 0.45
C LEU A 115 -9.60 -9.65 -0.34
N GLN A 116 -10.07 -10.73 0.29
CA GLN A 116 -11.04 -11.64 -0.32
C GLN A 116 -12.37 -11.58 0.43
N LYS A 117 -13.47 -11.71 -0.31
CA LYS A 117 -14.80 -11.74 0.30
C LYS A 117 -15.00 -13.09 1.02
N ARG A 118 -15.44 -13.02 2.29
CA ARG A 118 -15.78 -14.15 3.16
C ARG A 118 -17.11 -13.83 3.82
N GLY A 119 -18.18 -14.50 3.39
CA GLY A 119 -19.54 -14.10 3.73
C GLY A 119 -19.84 -12.70 3.21
N ASP A 120 -20.23 -11.79 4.10
CA ASP A 120 -20.58 -10.41 3.77
C ASP A 120 -19.39 -9.43 3.85
N GLU A 121 -18.24 -9.87 4.35
CA GLU A 121 -17.10 -8.99 4.63
C GLU A 121 -15.91 -9.27 3.72
N HIS A 122 -15.08 -8.25 3.49
CA HIS A 122 -13.77 -8.42 2.87
C HIS A 122 -12.70 -8.60 3.95
N VAL A 123 -11.96 -9.70 3.92
CA VAL A 123 -10.94 -10.05 4.92
C VAL A 123 -9.55 -9.89 4.33
N LEU A 124 -8.60 -9.33 5.10
CA LEU A 124 -7.19 -9.22 4.68
C LEU A 124 -6.52 -10.61 4.72
N MET A 125 -6.41 -11.25 3.57
CA MET A 125 -5.92 -12.63 3.43
C MET A 125 -4.43 -12.71 3.09
N ALA A 126 -3.85 -11.63 2.57
CA ALA A 126 -2.44 -11.57 2.25
C ALA A 126 -1.92 -10.14 2.21
N ALA A 127 -0.66 -9.90 2.55
CA ALA A 127 -0.02 -8.61 2.35
C ALA A 127 1.51 -8.72 2.24
N ASN A 128 2.11 -7.82 1.46
CA ASN A 128 3.42 -7.25 1.78
C ASN A 128 3.23 -5.79 2.22
N LEU A 129 3.71 -5.44 3.41
CA LEU A 129 3.49 -4.18 4.11
C LEU A 129 4.81 -3.70 4.72
N CYS A 130 5.70 -3.19 3.87
CA CYS A 130 7.02 -2.72 4.30
C CYS A 130 6.95 -1.31 4.88
N PHE A 131 6.01 -0.47 4.47
CA PHE A 131 5.94 0.92 4.89
C PHE A 131 4.58 1.20 5.55
N PRO A 132 4.22 0.60 6.69
CA PRO A 132 2.99 0.94 7.39
C PRO A 132 3.06 2.33 8.04
N ALA A 133 2.01 3.13 7.89
CA ALA A 133 1.78 4.35 8.66
C ALA A 133 1.08 4.05 9.99
N SER A 134 1.83 3.66 11.02
CA SER A 134 1.33 3.48 12.39
C SER A 134 0.29 2.37 12.59
N TRP A 135 0.43 1.25 11.88
CA TRP A 135 -0.34 0.02 12.15
C TRP A 135 0.52 -1.23 11.92
N LYS A 136 0.17 -2.33 12.59
CA LYS A 136 0.88 -3.62 12.49
C LYS A 136 0.13 -4.60 11.61
N LEU A 137 0.81 -5.24 10.66
CA LEU A 137 0.23 -6.30 9.84
C LEU A 137 -0.36 -7.43 10.70
N SER A 138 0.36 -7.86 11.74
CA SER A 138 -0.08 -8.92 12.65
C SER A 138 -1.38 -8.61 13.42
N GLU A 139 -1.73 -7.34 13.59
CA GLU A 139 -2.99 -6.93 14.24
C GLU A 139 -4.16 -6.86 13.26
N LYS A 140 -3.90 -6.87 11.95
CA LYS A 140 -4.92 -6.68 10.88
C LYS A 140 -5.10 -7.90 9.99
N PHE A 141 -4.08 -8.74 9.87
CA PHE A 141 -4.10 -9.97 9.09
C PHE A 141 -5.24 -10.90 9.56
N MET A 142 -5.94 -11.52 8.60
CA MET A 142 -7.11 -12.37 8.84
C MET A 142 -8.29 -11.70 9.55
N ARG A 143 -8.34 -10.36 9.53
CA ARG A 143 -9.48 -9.59 10.06
C ARG A 143 -10.33 -8.99 8.94
N PRO A 144 -11.65 -8.84 9.16
CA PRO A 144 -12.52 -8.17 8.22
C PRO A 144 -12.21 -6.67 8.14
N LEU A 145 -12.54 -6.06 7.01
CA LEU A 145 -12.26 -4.67 6.68
C LEU A 145 -12.78 -3.70 7.75
N ILE A 146 -13.96 -3.99 8.32
CA ILE A 146 -14.53 -3.20 9.41
C ILE A 146 -13.61 -3.26 10.65
N ALA A 147 -13.30 -4.47 11.12
CA ALA A 147 -12.44 -4.68 12.29
C ALA A 147 -11.01 -4.13 12.12
N ILE A 148 -10.51 -4.08 10.88
CA ILE A 148 -9.22 -3.45 10.59
C ILE A 148 -9.25 -1.95 10.89
N HIS A 149 -10.40 -1.30 10.74
CA HIS A 149 -10.56 0.15 10.90
C HIS A 149 -11.11 0.57 12.27
N ASP A 150 -11.50 -0.34 13.17
CA ASP A 150 -12.01 -0.02 14.52
C ASP A 150 -11.20 1.05 15.29
N PRO A 151 -9.85 1.10 15.24
CA PRO A 151 -9.09 2.11 15.98
C PRO A 151 -9.16 3.52 15.37
N VAL A 152 -9.74 3.69 14.18
CA VAL A 152 -9.77 4.95 13.44
C VAL A 152 -11.03 5.73 13.84
N VAL A 153 -10.88 6.76 14.67
CA VAL A 153 -12.01 7.54 15.23
C VAL A 153 -12.96 8.11 14.17
N SER A 154 -12.44 8.51 13.01
CA SER A 154 -13.25 9.04 11.90
C SER A 154 -13.97 7.96 11.08
N TYR A 155 -13.72 6.69 11.37
CA TYR A 155 -14.31 5.54 10.68
C TYR A 155 -15.52 5.02 11.48
N ASP A 156 -16.62 5.76 11.43
CA ASP A 156 -17.87 5.36 12.07
C ASP A 156 -18.63 4.27 11.27
N ASP A 157 -19.73 3.77 11.83
CA ASP A 157 -20.59 2.75 11.19
C ASP A 157 -21.16 3.19 9.82
N ASN A 158 -21.30 4.48 9.58
CA ASN A 158 -21.75 4.99 8.29
C ASN A 158 -20.62 4.87 7.26
N ILE A 159 -19.41 5.30 7.61
CA ILE A 159 -18.22 5.14 6.78
C ILE A 159 -17.94 3.65 6.53
N ALA A 160 -17.99 2.81 7.56
CA ALA A 160 -17.83 1.36 7.43
C ALA A 160 -18.77 0.76 6.38
N ARG A 161 -20.08 1.07 6.46
CA ARG A 161 -21.06 0.62 5.46
C ARG A 161 -20.84 1.19 4.06
N ARG A 162 -20.33 2.42 3.94
CA ARG A 162 -20.00 3.02 2.63
C ARG A 162 -18.79 2.34 2.01
N VAL A 163 -17.76 2.06 2.80
CA VAL A 163 -16.52 1.40 2.35
C VAL A 163 -16.78 -0.07 2.01
N GLN A 164 -17.57 -0.80 2.80
CA GLN A 164 -17.95 -2.16 2.45
C GLN A 164 -18.72 -2.22 1.12
N ARG A 165 -19.73 -1.35 0.93
CA ARG A 165 -20.47 -1.23 -0.34
C ARG A 165 -19.56 -0.83 -1.51
N LEU A 166 -18.59 0.04 -1.27
CA LEU A 166 -17.57 0.38 -2.25
C LEU A 166 -16.83 -0.87 -2.69
N PHE A 167 -16.27 -1.63 -1.74
CA PHE A 167 -15.56 -2.87 -2.01
C PHE A 167 -16.43 -3.85 -2.80
N ASP A 168 -17.66 -4.10 -2.36
CA ASP A 168 -18.64 -4.94 -3.09
C ASP A 168 -18.86 -4.49 -4.55
N GLY A 169 -18.82 -3.19 -4.81
CA GLY A 169 -19.07 -2.58 -6.12
C GLY A 169 -17.86 -2.53 -7.08
N ILE A 170 -16.62 -2.68 -6.60
CA ILE A 170 -15.42 -2.57 -7.47
C ILE A 170 -15.46 -3.64 -8.56
N GLN A 171 -15.39 -3.20 -9.81
CA GLN A 171 -15.34 -4.07 -10.98
C GLN A 171 -13.91 -4.16 -11.54
N PRO A 172 -13.53 -5.29 -12.16
CA PRO A 172 -12.29 -5.40 -12.91
C PRO A 172 -12.20 -4.32 -13.99
N GLY A 173 -10.98 -3.81 -14.23
CA GLY A 173 -10.73 -2.74 -15.20
C GLY A 173 -11.24 -1.35 -14.80
N ARG A 174 -11.81 -1.20 -13.59
CA ARG A 174 -12.27 0.10 -13.07
C ARG A 174 -11.61 0.39 -11.72
N PRO A 175 -10.27 0.55 -11.68
CA PRO A 175 -9.59 0.81 -10.45
C PRO A 175 -9.96 2.19 -9.91
N LEU A 176 -9.82 2.31 -8.61
CA LEU A 176 -10.17 3.49 -7.84
C LEU A 176 -8.98 3.91 -7.00
N TRP A 177 -8.88 5.19 -6.66
CA TRP A 177 -7.81 5.65 -5.78
C TRP A 177 -8.24 6.81 -4.88
N ARG A 178 -7.47 7.04 -3.83
CA ARG A 178 -7.54 8.17 -2.92
C ARG A 178 -6.14 8.46 -2.37
N TYR A 179 -6.02 9.48 -1.54
CA TYR A 179 -4.83 9.71 -0.74
C TYR A 179 -5.18 10.05 0.72
N ASN A 180 -4.17 9.97 1.58
CA ASN A 180 -4.18 10.55 2.91
C ASN A 180 -2.97 11.48 3.07
N ALA A 181 -3.00 12.34 4.08
CA ALA A 181 -1.89 13.21 4.43
C ALA A 181 -1.69 13.14 5.94
N LEU A 182 -0.47 12.84 6.36
CA LEU A 182 -0.11 12.60 7.74
C LEU A 182 1.18 13.34 8.07
N TRP A 183 1.16 14.15 9.12
CA TRP A 183 2.33 14.88 9.61
C TRP A 183 3.14 14.02 10.59
N TYR A 184 4.46 13.93 10.33
CA TYR A 184 5.41 13.07 11.05
C TYR A 184 6.64 13.86 11.55
N GLU A 185 7.18 13.38 12.68
CA GLU A 185 8.43 13.89 13.28
C GLU A 185 9.66 13.42 12.50
N ASP A 186 9.65 12.17 12.03
CA ASP A 186 10.78 11.54 11.35
C ASP A 186 10.36 10.91 10.01
N ALA A 187 11.33 10.78 9.11
CA ALA A 187 11.15 10.28 7.75
C ALA A 187 11.12 8.74 7.62
N THR A 188 11.11 7.99 8.74
CA THR A 188 11.23 6.52 8.68
C THR A 188 10.04 5.93 7.92
N LEU A 189 10.31 5.04 6.96
CA LEU A 189 9.25 4.41 6.16
C LEU A 189 8.52 3.30 6.93
N PHE A 190 9.27 2.44 7.64
CA PHE A 190 8.72 1.35 8.45
C PHE A 190 8.36 1.82 9.86
N GLN A 191 7.10 2.20 10.06
CA GLN A 191 6.60 2.67 11.37
C GLN A 191 5.42 1.82 11.88
N PRO A 192 5.60 0.51 12.11
CA PRO A 192 4.55 -0.33 12.65
C PRO A 192 4.24 0.05 14.11
N ARG A 193 2.98 0.38 14.39
CA ARG A 193 2.51 0.66 15.76
C ARG A 193 1.29 -0.16 16.11
N SER A 194 1.20 -0.54 17.39
CA SER A 194 0.03 -1.24 17.90
C SER A 194 -1.14 -0.28 18.02
N ALA A 195 -2.37 -0.76 17.80
CA ALA A 195 -3.58 -0.01 18.10
C ALA A 195 -3.64 0.44 19.59
N SER A 196 -2.97 -0.27 20.49
CA SER A 196 -2.87 0.08 21.92
C SER A 196 -1.83 1.15 22.25
N ALA A 197 -0.96 1.50 21.30
CA ALA A 197 0.11 2.48 21.47
C ALA A 197 0.16 3.41 20.23
N PRO A 198 -0.92 4.19 19.98
CA PRO A 198 -0.98 5.08 18.83
C PRO A 198 0.13 6.13 18.91
N ARG A 199 0.57 6.61 17.74
CA ARG A 199 1.50 7.74 17.71
C ARG A 199 0.83 9.02 18.23
N PRO A 200 1.60 9.97 18.76
CA PRO A 200 1.13 11.34 18.92
C PRO A 200 0.69 11.93 17.58
N VAL A 201 -0.46 12.60 17.57
CA VAL A 201 -0.93 13.38 16.42
C VAL A 201 -0.14 14.68 16.39
N ARG A 202 0.38 15.03 15.21
CA ARG A 202 1.06 16.30 14.93
C ARG A 202 0.27 17.05 13.86
N ASP A 203 0.32 18.37 13.93
CA ASP A 203 -0.13 19.26 12.87
C ASP A 203 1.06 19.67 11.98
N ARG A 204 0.78 20.54 11.01
CA ARG A 204 1.77 21.10 10.08
C ARG A 204 2.85 21.93 10.79
N GLU A 205 2.51 22.58 11.91
CA GLU A 205 3.43 23.49 12.60
C GLU A 205 4.47 22.72 13.43
N GLY A 206 4.10 21.54 13.95
CA GLY A 206 4.96 20.70 14.79
C GLY A 206 5.61 19.50 14.10
N ALA A 207 5.58 19.40 12.76
CA ALA A 207 6.11 18.26 12.03
C ALA A 207 7.21 18.64 11.04
N HIS A 208 8.22 17.76 10.93
CA HIS A 208 9.34 17.94 10.01
C HIS A 208 9.06 17.33 8.63
N TYR A 209 8.14 16.36 8.55
CA TYR A 209 7.83 15.64 7.32
C TYR A 209 6.33 15.54 7.07
N LEU A 210 5.96 15.63 5.80
CA LEU A 210 4.67 15.16 5.32
C LEU A 210 4.85 13.74 4.79
N ARG A 211 4.06 12.81 5.32
CA ARG A 211 3.85 11.49 4.74
C ARG A 211 2.48 11.43 4.06
N SER A 212 2.45 11.02 2.81
CA SER A 212 1.21 10.88 2.03
C SER A 212 1.17 9.51 1.38
N GLU A 213 0.03 8.83 1.46
CA GLU A 213 -0.13 7.51 0.84
C GLU A 213 -1.12 7.59 -0.30
N ARG A 214 -0.67 7.26 -1.52
CA ARG A 214 -1.57 7.04 -2.65
C ARG A 214 -2.12 5.63 -2.57
N GLN A 215 -3.40 5.55 -2.29
CA GLN A 215 -4.13 4.34 -1.97
C GLN A 215 -5.00 3.94 -3.15
N SER A 216 -4.73 2.80 -3.79
CA SER A 216 -5.51 2.31 -4.92
C SER A 216 -6.21 1.00 -4.60
N LEU A 217 -7.40 0.83 -5.19
CA LEU A 217 -8.25 -0.33 -5.05
C LEU A 217 -8.57 -0.87 -6.46
N LEU A 218 -8.25 -2.13 -6.70
CA LEU A 218 -8.56 -2.81 -7.95
C LEU A 218 -9.17 -4.18 -7.65
N ARG A 219 -10.05 -4.65 -8.54
CA ARG A 219 -10.61 -6.00 -8.49
C ARG A 219 -9.87 -6.87 -9.50
N LEU A 220 -9.27 -7.95 -9.01
CA LEU A 220 -8.67 -8.97 -9.87
C LEU A 220 -9.78 -9.70 -10.67
N PRO A 221 -9.60 -9.93 -11.98
CA PRO A 221 -10.64 -10.49 -12.84
C PRO A 221 -11.06 -11.93 -12.50
N GLU A 222 -10.12 -12.80 -12.14
CA GLU A 222 -10.32 -14.24 -11.95
C GLU A 222 -10.66 -14.58 -10.49
N SER A 223 -9.74 -14.31 -9.55
CA SER A 223 -9.94 -14.61 -8.12
C SER A 223 -11.01 -13.73 -7.48
N ARG A 224 -11.37 -12.63 -8.15
CA ARG A 224 -12.23 -11.58 -7.62
C ARG A 224 -11.69 -11.01 -6.32
N ALA A 225 -10.41 -11.12 -5.97
CA ALA A 225 -9.88 -10.42 -4.81
C ALA A 225 -9.82 -8.90 -5.06
N VAL A 226 -9.96 -8.09 -4.00
CA VAL A 226 -9.61 -6.67 -4.05
C VAL A 226 -8.16 -6.53 -3.66
N VAL A 227 -7.36 -5.91 -4.52
CA VAL A 227 -6.01 -5.49 -4.16
C VAL A 227 -6.06 -4.04 -3.72
N PHE A 228 -5.56 -3.81 -2.52
CA PHE A 228 -5.31 -2.50 -1.94
C PHE A 228 -3.82 -2.22 -2.01
N SER A 229 -3.42 -1.30 -2.88
CA SER A 229 -2.01 -0.89 -3.04
C SER A 229 -1.77 0.46 -2.39
N ILE A 230 -0.60 0.63 -1.77
CA ILE A 230 -0.25 1.83 -1.00
C ILE A 230 1.14 2.30 -1.46
N HIS A 231 1.17 3.38 -2.25
CA HIS A 231 2.42 4.04 -2.60
C HIS A 231 2.72 5.12 -1.56
N THR A 232 3.88 5.05 -0.90
CA THR A 232 4.25 5.95 0.20
C THR A 232 5.19 7.06 -0.27
N PHE A 233 4.73 8.30 -0.10
CA PHE A 233 5.53 9.51 -0.25
C PHE A 233 5.93 10.04 1.13
N VAL A 234 7.18 10.48 1.26
CA VAL A 234 7.69 11.26 2.40
C VAL A 234 8.43 12.47 1.84
N LEU A 235 7.98 13.67 2.22
CA LEU A 235 8.59 14.93 1.82
C LEU A 235 8.96 15.73 3.07
N GLU A 236 10.02 16.54 2.98
CA GLU A 236 10.27 17.57 3.99
C GLU A 236 9.09 18.55 4.03
N ALA A 237 8.58 18.86 5.22
CA ALA A 237 7.47 19.79 5.40
C ALA A 237 7.78 21.18 4.82
N ALA A 238 9.05 21.60 4.89
CA ALA A 238 9.51 22.88 4.36
C ALA A 238 9.42 22.98 2.83
N SER A 239 9.43 21.86 2.11
CA SER A 239 9.34 21.85 0.64
C SER A 239 7.93 22.21 0.14
N LEU A 240 6.90 21.94 0.96
CA LEU A 240 5.49 22.21 0.66
C LEU A 240 5.06 23.66 0.90
N ASN A 241 5.91 24.46 1.56
CA ASN A 241 5.65 25.88 1.86
C ASN A 241 6.11 26.81 0.72
N ARG A 242 6.65 26.28 -0.38
CA ARG A 242 7.21 27.07 -1.50
C ARG A 242 6.28 27.17 -2.72
N GLY A 243 4.99 26.89 -2.53
CA GLY A 243 3.93 27.05 -3.55
C GLY A 243 3.19 28.36 -3.42
#